data_AF-A0A2E3BZC6-F1
#
_entry.id   AF-A0A2E3BZC6-F1
#
_cell.length_a   1.000
_cell.length_b   1.000
_cell.length_c   1.000
_cell.angle_alpha   90.00
_cell.angle_beta   90.00
_cell.angle_gamma   90.00
#
_symmetry.space_group_name_H-M   'P 1'
#
loop_
_entity.id
_entity.type
_entity.pdbx_description
1 polymer ?
#
loop_
_entity_poly.entity_id
_entity_poly.type
_entity_poly.pdbx_seq_one_letter_code
_entity_poly.pdbx_strand_id
1 'polypeptide(L)'
;MNNHRPMQNMQNMQNVQNMQNMQNMQQGQYGMMQNLEAEQGHNAQHLVHQNQHNPYPGQMKNGYLEHPLYDSNQEIEDFARDVSENLPEESYMIGTSDDLDEDIPVVDKNEVYLSMLPEIARDPLIVFVLTIVLSNPQVLAILAQYIPQLNSDRVTGQIPFIGVIIYALLYALLFMVVKKMLF
;
A
#
# COMPACT_ATOMS: atom_id res chain seq x y z
N MET A 1 36.35 54.24 -6.17
CA MET A 1 35.19 53.32 -6.12
C MET A 1 35.34 52.32 -7.25
N ASN A 2 35.21 51.02 -6.96
CA ASN A 2 35.32 49.83 -7.84
C ASN A 2 36.57 48.98 -7.58
N ASN A 3 36.41 47.93 -6.76
CA ASN A 3 37.23 46.70 -6.82
C ASN A 3 36.68 45.61 -5.87
N HIS A 4 35.40 45.23 -5.97
CA HIS A 4 34.82 44.16 -5.13
C HIS A 4 33.94 43.14 -5.90
N ARG A 5 33.91 43.20 -7.24
CA ARG A 5 32.99 42.37 -8.05
C ARG A 5 33.49 40.97 -8.51
N PRO A 6 34.78 40.59 -8.50
CA PRO A 6 35.15 39.29 -9.07
C PRO A 6 34.89 38.09 -8.16
N MET A 7 34.88 38.26 -6.82
CA MET A 7 34.70 37.13 -5.88
C MET A 7 33.27 36.58 -5.85
N GLN A 8 32.26 37.45 -6.04
CA GLN A 8 30.85 37.04 -5.99
C GLN A 8 30.44 36.18 -7.20
N ASN A 9 31.06 36.41 -8.36
CA ASN A 9 30.82 35.62 -9.56
C ASN A 9 31.42 34.21 -9.48
N MET A 10 32.54 34.05 -8.76
CA MET A 10 33.19 32.74 -8.60
C MET A 10 32.40 31.82 -7.66
N GLN A 11 31.83 32.40 -6.60
CA GLN A 11 31.00 31.66 -5.64
C GLN A 11 29.67 31.19 -6.25
N ASN A 12 29.06 32.00 -7.13
CA ASN A 12 27.88 31.58 -7.88
C ASN A 12 28.17 30.45 -8.87
N MET A 13 29.34 30.45 -9.52
CA MET A 13 29.71 29.40 -10.46
C MET A 13 29.91 28.04 -9.77
N GLN A 14 30.49 28.05 -8.57
CA GLN A 14 30.70 26.84 -7.76
C GLN A 14 29.36 26.24 -7.26
N ASN A 15 28.39 27.09 -6.91
CA ASN A 15 27.04 26.64 -6.53
C ASN A 15 26.28 26.02 -7.72
N VAL A 16 26.41 26.57 -8.93
CA VAL A 16 25.78 26.00 -10.14
C VAL A 16 26.34 24.61 -10.45
N GLN A 17 27.66 24.43 -10.28
CA GLN A 17 28.31 23.16 -10.56
C GLN A 17 27.89 22.05 -9.57
N ASN A 18 27.73 22.39 -8.28
CA ASN A 18 27.20 21.47 -7.29
C ASN A 18 25.73 21.08 -7.57
N MET A 19 24.92 22.02 -8.07
CA MET A 19 23.52 21.76 -8.40
C MET A 19 23.37 20.81 -9.59
N GLN A 20 24.24 20.93 -10.60
CA GLN A 20 24.28 20.01 -11.75
C GLN A 20 24.64 18.58 -11.33
N ASN A 21 25.63 18.42 -10.44
CA ASN A 21 25.98 17.09 -9.93
C ASN A 21 24.83 16.45 -9.14
N MET A 22 24.07 17.25 -8.39
CA MET A 22 22.90 16.75 -7.65
C MET A 22 21.78 16.29 -8.57
N GLN A 23 21.50 17.01 -9.67
CA GLN A 23 20.50 16.60 -10.67
C GLN A 23 20.88 15.29 -11.36
N ASN A 24 22.15 15.09 -11.71
CA ASN A 24 22.60 13.85 -12.32
C ASN A 24 22.48 12.65 -11.37
N MET A 25 22.69 12.86 -10.07
CA MET A 25 22.53 11.80 -9.07
C MET A 25 21.05 11.42 -8.89
N GLN A 26 20.14 12.41 -8.92
CA GLN A 26 18.70 12.18 -8.80
C GLN A 26 18.12 11.40 -9.99
N GLN A 27 18.60 11.67 -11.21
CA GLN A 27 18.19 10.89 -12.39
C GLN A 27 18.71 9.45 -12.35
N GLY A 28 19.94 9.23 -11.87
CA GLY A 28 20.50 7.88 -11.71
C GLY A 28 19.71 7.04 -10.71
N GLN A 29 19.27 7.65 -9.60
CA GLN A 29 18.53 6.96 -8.56
C GLN A 29 17.12 6.52 -9.03
N TYR A 30 16.44 7.36 -9.83
CA TYR A 30 15.14 7.02 -10.40
C TYR A 30 15.20 5.84 -11.38
N GLY A 31 16.22 5.81 -12.26
CA GLY A 31 16.39 4.69 -13.20
C GLY A 31 16.72 3.37 -12.50
N MET A 32 17.48 3.42 -11.42
CA MET A 32 17.82 2.22 -10.64
C MET A 32 16.61 1.67 -9.86
N MET A 33 15.77 2.54 -9.30
CA MET A 33 14.55 2.13 -8.61
C MET A 33 13.54 1.46 -9.56
N GLN A 34 13.42 1.98 -10.78
CA GLN A 34 12.54 1.41 -11.80
C GLN A 34 12.98 -0.01 -12.24
N ASN A 35 14.29 -0.26 -12.35
CA ASN A 35 14.80 -1.60 -12.66
C ASN A 35 14.60 -2.58 -11.51
N LEU A 36 14.78 -2.13 -10.26
CA LEU A 36 14.58 -2.97 -9.08
C LEU A 36 13.13 -3.44 -8.96
N GLU A 37 12.17 -2.56 -9.25
CA GLU A 37 10.74 -2.87 -9.21
C GLU A 37 10.34 -3.87 -10.31
N ALA A 38 10.90 -3.72 -11.52
CA ALA A 38 10.68 -4.66 -12.62
C ALA A 38 11.24 -6.07 -12.30
N GLU A 39 12.41 -6.14 -11.68
CA GLU A 39 13.05 -7.42 -11.34
C GLU A 39 12.34 -8.14 -10.17
N GLN A 40 11.85 -7.39 -9.18
CA GLN A 40 11.02 -7.96 -8.10
C GLN A 40 9.68 -8.51 -8.61
N GLY A 41 9.04 -7.84 -9.58
CA GLY A 41 7.82 -8.34 -10.21
C GLY A 41 8.03 -9.65 -10.98
N HIS A 42 9.15 -9.78 -11.69
CA HIS A 42 9.49 -10.99 -12.44
C HIS A 42 9.79 -12.20 -11.55
N ASN A 43 10.52 -12.02 -10.44
CA ASN A 43 10.78 -13.12 -9.51
C ASN A 43 9.53 -13.55 -8.74
N ALA A 44 8.63 -12.63 -8.39
CA ALA A 44 7.37 -12.95 -7.75
C ALA A 44 6.47 -13.83 -8.64
N GLN A 45 6.43 -13.56 -9.96
CA GLN A 45 5.67 -14.41 -10.89
C GLN A 45 6.22 -15.84 -10.98
N HIS A 46 7.55 -16.01 -10.98
CA HIS A 46 8.16 -17.34 -11.00
C HIS A 46 7.84 -18.15 -9.74
N LEU A 47 7.85 -17.52 -8.55
CA LEU A 47 7.51 -18.19 -7.30
C LEU A 47 6.04 -18.65 -7.26
N VAL A 48 5.12 -17.82 -7.76
CA VAL A 48 3.68 -18.16 -7.80
C VAL A 48 3.41 -19.31 -8.76
N HIS A 49 4.09 -19.38 -9.92
CA HIS A 49 3.97 -20.52 -10.84
C HIS A 49 4.56 -21.81 -10.25
N GLN A 50 5.66 -21.73 -9.51
CA GLN A 50 6.26 -22.91 -8.88
C GLN A 50 5.34 -23.49 -7.78
N ASN A 51 4.70 -22.63 -6.98
CA ASN A 51 3.77 -23.07 -5.93
C ASN A 51 2.44 -23.64 -6.46
N GLN A 52 2.06 -23.34 -7.70
CA GLN A 52 0.86 -23.92 -8.33
C GLN A 52 1.11 -25.31 -8.93
N HIS A 53 2.36 -25.78 -9.00
CA HIS A 53 2.72 -27.07 -9.59
C HIS A 53 2.97 -28.21 -8.57
N ASN A 54 2.73 -28.00 -7.27
CA ASN A 54 2.72 -29.08 -6.28
C ASN A 54 1.29 -29.44 -5.82
N PRO A 55 0.52 -30.22 -6.59
CA PRO A 55 -0.67 -30.86 -6.07
C PRO A 55 -0.28 -32.12 -5.29
N TYR A 56 -0.69 -32.17 -4.02
CA TYR A 56 -0.71 -33.31 -3.08
C TYR A 56 0.54 -33.60 -2.21
N PRO A 57 0.44 -33.41 -0.88
CA PRO A 57 0.98 -34.39 0.06
C PRO A 57 -0.05 -35.54 0.15
N GLY A 58 0.18 -36.56 -0.66
CA GLY A 58 -0.56 -37.82 -0.58
C GLY A 58 -0.17 -38.58 0.69
N GLN A 59 -1.17 -38.88 1.52
CA GLN A 59 -1.14 -40.04 2.40
C GLN A 59 -0.87 -41.29 1.55
N MET A 60 0.26 -41.97 1.77
CA MET A 60 0.39 -43.37 1.39
C MET A 60 0.97 -44.19 2.53
N LYS A 61 0.17 -45.17 2.92
CA LYS A 61 0.36 -46.18 3.94
C LYS A 61 0.86 -47.45 3.25
N ASN A 62 1.98 -47.99 3.72
CA ASN A 62 2.55 -49.33 3.52
C ASN A 62 2.70 -49.88 2.08
N GLY A 63 3.93 -50.28 1.73
CA GLY A 63 4.17 -51.30 0.73
C GLY A 63 5.49 -51.14 -0.01
N TYR A 64 6.45 -52.00 0.33
CA TYR A 64 7.73 -52.27 -0.30
C TYR A 64 7.85 -51.93 -1.80
N LEU A 65 8.93 -51.25 -2.18
CA LEU A 65 9.72 -51.49 -3.40
C LEU A 65 11.03 -50.70 -3.32
N GLU A 66 12.12 -51.43 -3.06
CA GLU A 66 13.50 -50.95 -3.20
C GLU A 66 13.81 -50.68 -4.68
N HIS A 67 14.34 -49.49 -4.96
CA HIS A 67 15.17 -49.23 -6.14
C HIS A 67 16.33 -48.32 -5.71
N PRO A 68 17.60 -48.67 -5.99
CA PRO A 68 18.74 -47.83 -5.67
C PRO A 68 18.86 -46.74 -6.74
N LEU A 69 18.36 -45.55 -6.45
CA LEU A 69 18.62 -44.36 -7.24
C LEU A 69 19.64 -43.49 -6.51
N TYR A 70 20.69 -43.15 -7.25
CA TYR A 70 21.79 -42.28 -6.84
C TYR A 70 21.28 -41.04 -6.11
N ASP A 71 21.86 -40.82 -4.94
CA ASP A 71 21.53 -39.81 -3.95
C ASP A 71 21.99 -38.42 -4.42
N SER A 72 21.17 -37.72 -5.21
CA SER A 72 21.34 -36.29 -5.49
C SER A 72 20.69 -35.41 -4.42
N ASN A 73 20.20 -35.99 -3.32
CA ASN A 73 19.57 -35.24 -2.24
C ASN A 73 20.61 -34.74 -1.23
N GLN A 74 21.75 -35.44 -1.07
CA GLN A 74 22.84 -34.96 -0.22
C GLN A 74 23.40 -33.60 -0.66
N GLU A 75 23.57 -33.37 -1.96
CA GLU A 75 24.07 -32.08 -2.46
C GLU A 75 23.07 -30.93 -2.23
N ILE A 76 21.77 -31.22 -2.29
CA ILE A 76 20.71 -30.24 -2.03
C ILE A 76 20.59 -29.97 -0.53
N GLU A 77 20.77 -31.00 0.30
CA GLU A 77 20.74 -30.90 1.77
C GLU A 77 21.96 -30.13 2.29
N ASP A 78 23.15 -30.41 1.75
CA ASP A 78 24.37 -29.67 2.07
C ASP A 78 24.29 -28.21 1.59
N PHE A 79 23.71 -27.96 0.41
CA PHE A 79 23.47 -26.59 -0.07
C PHE A 79 22.45 -25.84 0.79
N ALA A 80 21.34 -26.49 1.17
CA ALA A 80 20.33 -25.89 2.03
C ALA A 80 20.89 -25.55 3.43
N ARG A 81 21.78 -26.41 3.95
CA ARG A 81 22.47 -26.19 5.21
C ARG A 81 23.44 -25.00 5.16
N ASP A 82 24.24 -24.91 4.10
CA ASP A 82 25.22 -23.83 3.94
C ASP A 82 24.53 -22.46 3.70
N VAL A 83 23.38 -22.44 3.02
CA VAL A 83 22.54 -21.23 2.91
C VAL A 83 21.93 -20.85 4.26
N SER A 84 21.46 -21.82 5.05
CA SER A 84 20.89 -21.56 6.37
C SER A 84 21.92 -21.02 7.36
N GLU A 85 23.15 -21.52 7.33
CA GLU A 85 24.21 -21.14 8.29
C GLU A 85 24.87 -19.80 7.93
N ASN A 86 24.76 -19.32 6.69
CA ASN A 86 25.36 -18.06 6.22
C ASN A 86 24.37 -16.90 6.05
N LEU A 87 23.10 -17.05 6.46
CA LEU A 87 22.18 -15.92 6.52
C LEU A 87 22.59 -15.00 7.69
N PRO A 88 22.71 -13.67 7.47
CA PRO A 88 23.03 -12.75 8.55
C PRO A 88 21.97 -12.83 9.66
N GLU A 89 22.40 -13.08 10.90
CA GLU A 89 21.61 -13.10 12.15
C GLU A 89 21.00 -11.72 12.52
N GLU A 90 20.65 -10.90 11.54
CA GLU A 90 19.94 -9.64 11.77
C GLU A 90 18.75 -9.53 10.82
N SER A 91 17.78 -10.40 11.09
CA SER A 91 16.39 -10.10 10.80
C SER A 91 15.64 -10.34 12.09
N TYR A 92 15.09 -9.28 12.65
CA TYR A 92 14.06 -9.33 13.69
C TYR A 92 12.85 -10.11 13.16
N MET A 93 12.94 -11.44 13.15
CA MET A 93 11.81 -12.34 13.00
C MET A 93 11.11 -12.41 14.35
N ILE A 94 10.19 -11.48 14.55
CA ILE A 94 9.05 -11.72 15.42
C ILE A 94 8.29 -12.90 14.80
N GLY A 95 8.32 -14.02 15.51
CA GLY A 95 7.34 -15.09 15.42
C GLY A 95 7.70 -16.24 14.48
N THR A 96 8.29 -17.29 15.05
CA THR A 96 7.67 -18.63 15.10
C THR A 96 8.48 -19.51 16.05
N SER A 97 8.01 -19.63 17.29
CA SER A 97 8.25 -20.81 18.11
C SER A 97 6.89 -21.31 18.56
N ASP A 98 6.49 -22.44 18.00
CA ASP A 98 5.48 -23.33 18.56
C ASP A 98 5.78 -23.56 20.07
N ASP A 99 4.71 -23.69 20.86
CA ASP A 99 4.69 -24.04 22.29
C ASP A 99 4.67 -22.91 23.34
N LEU A 100 3.89 -21.83 23.12
CA LEU A 100 3.30 -21.09 24.24
C LEU A 100 1.84 -20.70 23.93
N ASP A 101 0.91 -21.28 24.69
CA ASP A 101 -0.48 -20.85 24.86
C ASP A 101 -0.54 -19.45 25.49
N GLU A 102 -0.09 -18.44 24.75
CA GLU A 102 -0.45 -17.05 25.02
C GLU A 102 -1.39 -16.60 23.91
N ASP A 103 -2.56 -16.09 24.31
CA ASP A 103 -3.54 -15.44 23.45
C ASP A 103 -2.88 -14.32 22.63
N ILE A 104 -2.22 -14.66 21.52
CA ILE A 104 -1.72 -13.66 20.57
C ILE A 104 -2.96 -13.10 19.90
N PRO A 105 -3.31 -11.81 20.12
CA PRO A 105 -4.45 -11.22 19.46
C PRO A 105 -4.18 -11.30 17.95
N VAL A 106 -5.08 -11.97 17.24
CA VAL A 106 -5.10 -12.03 15.79
C VAL A 106 -5.24 -10.58 15.30
N VAL A 107 -4.12 -9.93 14.97
CA VAL A 107 -4.12 -8.58 14.42
C VAL A 107 -4.70 -8.67 13.02
N ASP A 108 -5.95 -8.27 12.89
CA ASP A 108 -6.69 -8.22 11.64
C ASP A 108 -5.94 -7.29 10.68
N LYS A 109 -5.32 -7.87 9.64
CA LYS A 109 -4.44 -7.14 8.71
C LYS A 109 -5.18 -6.06 7.92
N ASN A 110 -6.51 -6.05 7.96
CA ASN A 110 -7.35 -5.01 7.37
C ASN A 110 -7.34 -3.71 8.18
N GLU A 111 -6.92 -3.72 9.45
CA GLU A 111 -6.81 -2.51 10.27
C GLU A 111 -5.54 -1.69 10.00
N VAL A 112 -4.54 -2.27 9.32
CA VAL A 112 -3.19 -1.70 9.24
C VAL A 112 -3.14 -0.38 8.46
N TYR A 113 -4.00 -0.21 7.45
CA TYR A 113 -3.99 1.01 6.64
C TYR A 113 -4.72 2.20 7.28
N LEU A 114 -5.72 1.97 8.15
CA LEU A 114 -6.49 3.02 8.83
C LEU A 114 -5.99 3.33 10.24
N SER A 115 -5.28 2.39 10.88
CA SER A 115 -4.57 2.59 12.14
C SER A 115 -3.32 3.47 11.99
N MET A 116 -2.76 3.55 10.79
CA MET A 116 -1.62 4.44 10.48
C MET A 116 -2.02 5.93 10.39
N LEU A 117 -3.31 6.23 10.22
CA LEU A 117 -3.82 7.59 10.19
C LEU A 117 -4.05 8.10 11.62
N PRO A 118 -3.52 9.29 11.98
CA PRO A 118 -3.75 9.86 13.30
C PRO A 118 -5.25 10.08 13.53
N GLU A 119 -5.72 9.71 14.73
CA GLU A 119 -7.16 9.74 15.10
C GLU A 119 -7.82 11.09 14.83
N ILE A 120 -7.07 12.18 14.98
CA ILE A 120 -7.55 13.54 14.74
C ILE A 120 -7.81 13.84 13.25
N ALA A 121 -7.08 13.18 12.34
CA ALA A 121 -7.21 13.37 10.89
C ALA A 121 -8.27 12.46 10.27
N ARG A 122 -8.66 11.41 10.98
CA ARG A 122 -9.60 10.37 10.52
C ARG A 122 -10.99 10.92 10.23
N ASP A 123 -11.61 11.59 11.19
CA ASP A 123 -12.94 12.19 11.05
C ASP A 123 -13.00 13.23 9.89
N PRO A 124 -12.08 14.21 9.79
CA PRO A 124 -12.09 15.17 8.68
C PRO A 124 -11.78 14.52 7.32
N LEU A 125 -10.99 13.45 7.27
CA LEU A 125 -10.75 12.71 6.02
C LEU A 125 -12.01 12.00 5.53
N ILE A 126 -12.77 11.36 6.43
CA ILE A 126 -14.07 10.78 6.09
C ILE A 126 -14.98 11.86 5.54
N VAL A 127 -15.11 12.99 6.24
CA VAL A 127 -15.91 14.15 5.80
C VAL A 127 -15.48 14.63 4.41
N PHE A 128 -14.18 14.72 4.15
CA PHE A 128 -13.63 15.13 2.86
C PHE A 128 -14.00 14.17 1.73
N VAL A 129 -13.76 12.88 1.91
CA VAL A 129 -14.10 11.85 0.91
C VAL A 129 -15.61 11.82 0.66
N LEU A 130 -16.42 11.88 1.71
CA LEU A 130 -17.87 11.86 1.63
C LEU A 130 -18.41 13.08 0.88
N THR A 131 -17.76 14.25 1.06
CA THR A 131 -18.06 15.47 0.30
C THR A 131 -17.74 15.30 -1.18
N ILE A 132 -16.59 14.69 -1.53
CA ILE A 132 -16.23 14.42 -2.94
C ILE A 132 -17.26 13.50 -3.59
N VAL A 133 -17.62 12.41 -2.91
CA VAL A 133 -18.59 11.44 -3.43
C VAL A 133 -19.97 12.08 -3.63
N LEU A 134 -20.47 12.82 -2.64
CA LEU A 134 -21.78 13.49 -2.74
C LEU A 134 -21.78 14.70 -3.67
N SER A 135 -20.61 15.28 -3.97
CA SER A 135 -20.47 16.36 -4.94
C SER A 135 -20.55 15.86 -6.39
N ASN A 136 -20.59 14.54 -6.62
CA ASN A 136 -20.74 13.99 -7.97
C ASN A 136 -22.17 14.27 -8.50
N PRO A 137 -22.32 14.91 -9.67
CA PRO A 137 -23.63 15.24 -10.25
C PRO A 137 -24.50 14.00 -10.50
N GLN A 138 -23.90 12.83 -10.74
CA GLN A 138 -24.65 11.58 -10.91
C GLN A 138 -25.29 11.13 -9.60
N VAL A 139 -24.56 11.24 -8.48
CA VAL A 139 -25.07 10.90 -7.15
C VAL A 139 -26.20 11.86 -6.78
N LEU A 140 -26.03 13.15 -7.04
CA LEU A 140 -27.08 14.15 -6.85
C LEU A 140 -28.31 13.87 -7.71
N ALA A 141 -28.13 13.48 -8.98
CA ALA A 141 -29.23 13.13 -9.86
C ALA A 141 -30.01 11.90 -9.37
N ILE A 142 -29.31 10.88 -8.85
CA ILE A 142 -29.96 9.71 -8.24
C ILE A 142 -30.73 10.11 -6.98
N LEU A 143 -30.10 10.87 -6.07
CA LEU A 143 -30.77 11.35 -4.85
C LEU A 143 -32.01 12.21 -5.17
N ALA A 144 -31.93 13.06 -6.20
CA ALA A 144 -33.04 13.89 -6.65
C ALA A 144 -34.22 13.10 -7.23
N GLN A 145 -34.02 11.85 -7.67
CA GLN A 145 -35.12 10.96 -8.08
C GLN A 145 -35.96 10.50 -6.88
N TYR A 146 -35.34 10.31 -5.72
CA TYR A 146 -36.01 9.85 -4.50
C TYR A 146 -36.50 11.01 -3.63
N ILE A 147 -35.82 12.14 -3.67
CA ILE A 147 -36.12 13.33 -2.87
C ILE A 147 -36.26 14.53 -3.82
N PRO A 148 -37.50 14.84 -4.27
CA PRO A 148 -37.75 15.92 -5.23
C PRO A 148 -37.25 17.30 -4.75
N GLN A 149 -37.17 17.50 -3.44
CA GLN A 149 -36.69 18.74 -2.82
C GLN A 149 -35.18 18.97 -2.99
N LEU A 150 -34.42 17.95 -3.41
CA LEU A 150 -33.00 18.09 -3.77
C LEU A 150 -32.79 18.50 -5.23
N ASN A 151 -33.84 18.47 -6.05
CA ASN A 151 -33.75 18.90 -7.43
C ASN A 151 -33.63 20.43 -7.45
N SER A 152 -32.48 20.93 -7.93
CA SER A 152 -32.33 22.36 -8.20
C SER A 152 -33.37 22.77 -9.23
N ASP A 153 -34.07 23.88 -9.00
CA ASP A 153 -35.01 24.41 -9.98
C ASP A 153 -34.28 24.61 -11.32
N ARG A 154 -34.78 23.99 -12.38
CA ARG A 154 -34.11 23.98 -13.69
C ARG A 154 -34.00 25.37 -14.31
N VAL A 155 -34.84 26.31 -13.87
CA VAL A 155 -34.86 27.67 -14.41
C VAL A 155 -33.91 28.59 -13.65
N THR A 156 -33.78 28.42 -12.33
CA THR A 156 -33.01 29.33 -11.46
C THR A 156 -31.73 28.72 -10.89
N GLY A 157 -31.57 27.41 -10.98
CA GLY A 157 -30.46 26.66 -10.36
C GLY A 157 -30.49 26.68 -8.83
N GLN A 158 -31.54 27.22 -8.22
CA GLN A 158 -31.62 27.36 -6.76
C GLN A 158 -32.13 26.06 -6.13
N ILE A 159 -31.48 25.68 -5.04
CA ILE A 159 -31.94 24.60 -4.16
C ILE A 159 -32.75 25.25 -3.05
N PRO A 160 -34.00 24.82 -2.79
CA PRO A 160 -34.79 25.38 -1.72
C PRO A 160 -34.11 25.10 -0.37
N PHE A 161 -34.29 25.98 0.61
CA PHE A 161 -33.70 25.83 1.95
C PHE A 161 -33.99 24.46 2.59
N ILE A 162 -35.19 23.91 2.34
CA ILE A 162 -35.56 22.57 2.80
C ILE A 162 -34.69 21.46 2.17
N GLY A 163 -34.27 21.62 0.91
CA GLY A 163 -33.35 20.72 0.24
C GLY A 163 -31.97 20.74 0.90
N VAL A 164 -31.50 21.91 1.32
CA VAL A 164 -30.24 22.06 2.06
C VAL A 164 -30.30 21.33 3.41
N ILE A 165 -31.41 21.47 4.15
CA ILE A 165 -31.61 20.76 5.42
C ILE A 165 -31.60 19.24 5.20
N ILE A 166 -32.36 18.76 4.20
CA ILE A 166 -32.41 17.33 3.89
C ILE A 166 -31.03 16.81 3.51
N TYR A 167 -30.29 17.55 2.68
CA TYR A 167 -28.93 17.19 2.28
C TYR A 167 -27.99 17.09 3.49
N ALA A 168 -28.05 18.05 4.42
CA ALA A 168 -27.25 18.02 5.65
C ALA A 168 -27.59 16.80 6.54
N LEU A 169 -28.86 16.42 6.63
CA LEU A 169 -29.31 15.27 7.39
C LEU A 169 -28.84 13.95 6.75
N LEU A 170 -28.95 13.85 5.43
CA LEU A 170 -28.46 12.72 4.63
C LEU A 170 -26.95 12.57 4.77
N TYR A 171 -26.22 13.69 4.73
CA TYR A 171 -24.78 13.74 4.97
C TYR A 171 -24.42 13.21 6.36
N ALA A 172 -25.11 13.66 7.41
CA ALA A 172 -24.87 13.22 8.78
C ALA A 172 -25.14 11.70 8.96
N LEU A 173 -26.22 11.20 8.35
CA LEU A 173 -26.54 9.76 8.35
C LEU A 173 -25.45 8.94 7.66
N LEU A 174 -25.03 9.36 6.45
CA LEU A 174 -23.94 8.71 5.72
C LEU A 174 -22.64 8.73 6.51
N PHE A 175 -22.31 9.85 7.14
CA PHE A 175 -21.14 9.95 8.01
C PHE A 175 -21.20 8.94 9.15
N MET A 176 -22.33 8.82 9.85
CA MET A 176 -22.50 7.83 10.92
C MET A 176 -22.35 6.39 10.41
N VAL A 177 -22.94 6.07 9.26
CA VAL A 177 -22.84 4.72 8.66
C VAL A 177 -21.40 4.42 8.28
N VAL A 178 -20.72 5.34 7.58
CA VAL A 178 -19.32 5.15 7.17
C VAL A 178 -18.41 5.04 8.38
N LYS A 179 -18.61 5.87 9.41
CA LYS A 179 -17.86 5.79 10.67
C LYS A 179 -18.03 4.43 11.34
N LYS A 180 -19.24 3.88 11.38
CA LYS A 180 -19.53 2.55 11.95
C LYS A 180 -19.05 1.37 11.08
N MET A 181 -18.86 1.57 9.79
CA MET A 181 -18.36 0.51 8.90
C MET A 181 -16.83 0.44 8.90
N LEU A 182 -16.17 1.58 9.16
CA LEU A 182 -14.72 1.66 9.25
C LEU A 182 -14.18 1.36 10.66
N PHE A 183 -15.03 1.43 11.69
CA PHE A 183 -14.71 1.21 13.11
C PHE A 183 -15.87 0.52 13.83
#